data_AF-A0A484M4Q7-F1
#
_entry.id   AF-A0A484M4Q7-F1
#
_cell.length_a   1.000
_cell.length_b   1.000
_cell.length_c   1.000
_cell.angle_alpha   90.00
_cell.angle_beta   90.00
_cell.angle_gamma   90.00
#
_symmetry.space_group_name_H-M   'P 1'
#
loop_
_entity.id
_entity.type
_entity.pdbx_description
1 polymer ?
#
loop_
_entity_poly.entity_id
_entity_poly.type
_entity_poly.pdbx_seq_one_letter_code
_entity_poly.pdbx_strand_id
1 'polypeptide(L)'
;MLSPGTNYGAYLVFSLKSNAYGFNNVPIDASVGISRQEAKTRTVYLGFKRSRAGPCARVRLSPAVMRHNTSPPSDEENANTGYVRQRSDHWMEVELGDILVTGEEEEECIIEMSFMEVRGGNQKSGLVVQGIEIRPKEAMSS
;
A
#
# COMPACT_ATOMS: atom_id res chain seq x y z
N MET A 1 19.23 14.02 -6.98
CA MET A 1 18.88 14.41 -5.60
C MET A 1 17.41 14.81 -5.56
N LEU A 2 16.74 14.69 -4.42
CA LEU A 2 15.36 15.16 -4.24
C LEU A 2 15.35 16.69 -4.09
N SER A 3 14.28 17.36 -4.53
CA SER A 3 14.18 18.81 -4.45
C SER A 3 13.82 19.28 -3.04
N PRO A 4 14.53 20.29 -2.49
CA PRO A 4 14.13 20.98 -1.27
C PRO A 4 12.71 21.55 -1.34
N GLY A 5 12.10 21.74 -0.18
CA GLY A 5 10.75 22.30 -0.03
C GLY A 5 9.62 21.40 -0.55
N THR A 6 9.92 20.15 -0.91
CA THR A 6 8.96 19.23 -1.52
C THR A 6 8.59 18.12 -0.55
N ASN A 7 7.28 17.87 -0.39
CA ASN A 7 6.81 16.68 0.32
C ASN A 7 6.84 15.49 -0.65
N TYR A 8 7.51 14.42 -0.27
CA TYR A 8 7.61 13.19 -1.05
C TYR A 8 6.85 12.07 -0.36
N GLY A 9 5.97 11.39 -1.11
CA GLY A 9 5.42 10.11 -0.69
C GLY A 9 6.34 8.96 -1.10
N ALA A 10 6.49 7.98 -0.23
CA ALA A 10 7.13 6.70 -0.55
C ALA A 10 6.07 5.62 -0.72
N TYR A 11 6.17 4.85 -1.80
CA TYR A 11 5.19 3.83 -2.18
C TYR A 11 5.88 2.51 -2.42
N LEU A 12 5.41 1.44 -1.78
CA LEU A 12 5.81 0.09 -2.13
C LEU A 12 5.03 -0.36 -3.36
N VAL A 13 5.74 -0.78 -4.41
CA VAL A 13 5.13 -1.33 -5.62
C VAL A 13 5.39 -2.83 -5.68
N PHE A 14 4.31 -3.60 -5.76
CA PHE A 14 4.35 -5.06 -5.61
C PHE A 14 3.20 -5.75 -6.36
N SER A 15 3.28 -7.06 -6.50
CA SER A 15 2.18 -7.89 -7.00
C SER A 15 2.06 -9.17 -6.16
N LEU A 16 0.87 -9.77 -6.18
CA LEU A 16 0.60 -11.03 -5.51
C LEU A 16 0.29 -12.09 -6.57
N LYS A 17 1.03 -13.20 -6.56
CA LYS A 17 0.74 -14.36 -7.41
C LYS A 17 -0.67 -14.90 -7.13
N SER A 18 -1.23 -15.62 -8.11
CA SER A 18 -2.56 -16.21 -7.99
C SER A 18 -2.71 -17.11 -6.75
N ASN A 19 -1.63 -17.80 -6.37
CA ASN A 19 -1.51 -18.69 -5.21
C ASN A 19 -0.92 -18.02 -3.96
N ALA A 20 -0.84 -16.69 -3.90
CA ALA A 20 -0.30 -16.00 -2.73
C ALA A 20 -1.16 -16.23 -1.49
N TYR A 21 -0.51 -16.35 -0.32
CA TYR A 21 -1.17 -16.57 0.97
C TYR A 21 -0.40 -15.90 2.11
N GLY A 22 -1.08 -15.74 3.25
CA GLY A 22 -0.49 -15.18 4.47
C GLY A 22 -0.54 -13.66 4.59
N PHE A 23 -1.19 -12.94 3.66
CA PHE A 23 -1.31 -11.47 3.66
C PHE A 23 -2.68 -10.94 4.13
N ASN A 24 -3.65 -11.83 4.37
CA ASN A 24 -5.01 -11.43 4.71
C ASN A 24 -5.08 -10.85 6.12
N ASN A 25 -5.53 -9.59 6.24
CA ASN A 25 -5.71 -8.88 7.51
C ASN A 25 -4.45 -8.86 8.41
N VAL A 26 -3.27 -8.98 7.81
CA VAL A 26 -2.02 -8.88 8.58
C VAL A 26 -1.54 -7.43 8.54
N PRO A 27 -1.48 -6.75 9.69
CA PRO A 27 -0.92 -5.41 9.77
C PRO A 27 0.59 -5.46 9.55
N ILE A 28 1.09 -4.53 8.75
CA ILE A 28 2.51 -4.29 8.51
C ILE A 28 2.82 -2.88 8.97
N ASP A 29 3.86 -2.74 9.78
CA ASP A 29 4.32 -1.42 10.21
C ASP A 29 5.25 -0.88 9.14
N ALA A 30 4.88 0.29 8.61
CA ALA A 30 5.65 1.04 7.63
C ALA A 30 6.09 2.35 8.26
N SER A 31 7.34 2.75 8.05
CA SER A 31 7.82 4.07 8.46
C SER A 31 8.68 4.69 7.37
N VAL A 32 8.63 6.01 7.31
CA VAL A 32 9.49 6.84 6.45
C VAL A 32 9.96 8.00 7.30
N GLY A 33 11.27 8.25 7.32
CA GLY A 33 11.85 9.30 8.13
C GLY A 33 13.20 9.77 7.60
N ILE A 34 13.66 10.88 8.14
CA ILE A 34 15.02 11.38 7.93
C ILE A 34 15.84 10.92 9.14
N SER A 35 17.06 10.39 8.98
CA SER A 35 17.85 9.76 10.07
C SER A 35 18.05 10.61 11.34
N ARG A 36 17.76 11.92 11.28
CA ARG A 36 17.88 12.88 12.40
C ARG A 36 16.53 13.30 12.99
N GLN A 37 15.42 12.74 12.50
CA GLN A 37 14.06 13.05 12.92
C GLN A 37 13.33 11.77 13.30
N GLU A 38 12.31 11.90 14.15
CA GLU A 38 11.46 10.77 14.51
C GLU A 38 10.66 10.31 13.29
N ALA A 39 10.83 9.06 12.89
CA ALA A 39 10.11 8.48 11.76
C ALA A 39 8.65 8.23 12.15
N LYS A 40 7.72 8.71 11.33
CA LYS A 40 6.30 8.42 11.54
C LYS A 40 5.99 7.00 11.08
N THR A 41 5.52 6.17 11.99
CA THR A 41 5.06 4.82 11.68
C THR A 41 3.56 4.83 11.35
N ARG A 42 3.17 4.06 10.34
CA ARG A 42 1.77 3.79 9.99
C ARG A 42 1.57 2.30 9.78
N THR A 43 0.36 1.82 10.06
CA THR A 43 -0.02 0.43 9.76
C THR A 43 -0.62 0.33 8.36
N VAL A 44 -0.15 -0.65 7.60
CA VAL A 44 -0.53 -0.93 6.21
C VAL A 44 -1.01 -2.38 6.10
N TYR A 45 -1.93 -2.66 5.18
CA TYR A 45 -2.41 -4.02 4.89
C TYR A 45 -2.21 -4.36 3.42
N LEU A 46 -1.46 -5.44 3.12
CA LEU A 46 -1.29 -5.91 1.73
C LEU A 46 -2.43 -6.80 1.23
N GLY A 47 -3.32 -7.22 2.12
CA GLY A 47 -4.44 -8.09 1.79
C GLY A 47 -5.46 -7.37 0.93
N PHE A 48 -5.56 -7.73 -0.35
CA PHE A 48 -6.64 -7.29 -1.21
C PHE A 48 -7.86 -8.20 -1.01
N LYS A 49 -9.00 -7.64 -0.61
CA LYS A 49 -10.28 -8.36 -0.75
C LYS A 49 -10.52 -8.50 -2.24
N ARG A 50 -10.20 -9.67 -2.83
CA ARG A 50 -10.65 -10.00 -4.18
C ARG A 50 -12.16 -9.79 -4.20
N SER A 51 -12.61 -8.72 -4.84
CA SER A 51 -14.00 -8.60 -5.24
C SER A 51 -14.29 -9.87 -6.03
N ARG A 52 -15.27 -10.66 -5.59
CA ARG A 52 -15.61 -11.96 -6.17
C ARG A 52 -16.26 -11.77 -7.54
N ALA A 53 -15.51 -11.29 -8.52
CA ALA A 53 -15.92 -11.12 -9.90
C ALA A 53 -14.95 -11.88 -10.80
N GLY A 54 -15.23 -13.17 -10.98
CA GLY A 54 -14.50 -14.06 -11.90
C GLY A 54 -15.27 -15.36 -12.12
N PRO A 55 -15.74 -15.66 -13.35
CA PRO A 55 -16.70 -16.72 -13.63
C PRO A 55 -16.02 -18.08 -13.84
N CYS A 56 -15.44 -18.67 -12.80
CA CYS A 56 -14.89 -20.04 -12.90
C CYS A 56 -15.21 -20.85 -11.63
N ALA A 57 -16.49 -21.20 -11.46
CA ALA A 57 -16.91 -22.37 -10.70
C ALA A 57 -18.34 -22.75 -11.11
N ARG A 58 -18.49 -23.41 -12.27
CA ARG A 58 -19.71 -24.19 -12.55
C ARG A 58 -19.68 -25.46 -11.71
N VAL A 59 -19.91 -25.32 -10.41
CA VAL A 59 -20.38 -26.43 -9.57
C VAL A 59 -21.75 -25.99 -9.07
N ARG A 60 -22.79 -26.69 -9.53
CA ARG A 60 -24.18 -26.39 -9.21
C ARG A 60 -24.42 -26.57 -7.71
N LEU A 61 -24.74 -25.48 -7.02
CA LEU A 61 -25.36 -25.52 -5.70
C LEU A 61 -26.64 -24.67 -5.73
N SER A 62 -27.67 -25.20 -5.07
CA SER A 62 -29.10 -24.87 -5.15
C SER A 62 -29.46 -23.41 -4.83
N PRO A 63 -30.62 -22.89 -5.31
CA PRO A 63 -30.98 -21.49 -5.17
C PRO A 63 -31.67 -21.24 -3.83
N ALA A 64 -30.97 -20.63 -2.87
CA ALA A 64 -31.62 -20.02 -1.73
C ALA A 64 -30.80 -18.84 -1.19
N VAL A 65 -31.48 -17.70 -1.10
CA VAL A 65 -31.12 -16.48 -0.35
C VAL A 65 -30.14 -15.52 -1.02
N MET A 66 -30.69 -14.71 -1.92
CA MET A 66 -30.16 -13.40 -2.29
C MET A 66 -30.53 -12.39 -1.19
N ARG A 67 -29.58 -11.92 -0.36
CA ARG A 67 -29.74 -10.70 0.47
C ARG A 67 -28.41 -10.04 0.84
N HIS A 68 -28.04 -9.03 0.06
CA HIS A 68 -27.72 -7.65 0.46
C HIS A 68 -26.77 -7.06 -0.60
N ASN A 69 -27.34 -6.20 -1.44
CA ASN A 69 -26.60 -5.30 -2.30
C ASN A 69 -25.89 -4.29 -1.40
N THR A 70 -24.62 -4.53 -1.09
CA THR A 70 -23.70 -3.44 -0.78
C THR A 70 -22.97 -3.18 -2.09
N SER A 71 -23.32 -2.09 -2.76
CA SER A 71 -22.53 -1.57 -3.87
C SER A 71 -21.06 -1.50 -3.43
N PRO A 72 -20.10 -1.93 -4.27
CA PRO A 72 -18.70 -1.69 -3.97
C PRO A 72 -18.52 -0.18 -3.75
N PRO A 73 -17.78 0.25 -2.72
CA PRO A 73 -17.45 1.66 -2.56
C PRO A 73 -16.76 2.12 -3.85
N SER A 74 -17.23 3.23 -4.40
CA SER A 74 -16.66 3.88 -5.57
C SER A 74 -15.17 4.16 -5.33
N ASP A 75 -14.36 4.04 -6.38
CA ASP A 75 -12.90 4.23 -6.35
C ASP A 75 -12.45 5.56 -5.70
N GLU A 76 -13.37 6.52 -5.58
CA GLU A 76 -13.19 7.84 -4.97
C GLU A 76 -13.07 7.83 -3.43
N GLU A 77 -13.58 6.82 -2.73
CA GLU A 77 -13.49 6.74 -1.25
C GLU A 77 -12.15 6.10 -0.77
N ASN A 78 -11.28 5.73 -1.72
CA ASN A 78 -10.05 4.98 -1.46
C ASN A 78 -8.79 5.87 -1.35
N ALA A 79 -8.92 7.18 -1.50
CA ALA A 79 -7.78 8.09 -1.61
C ALA A 79 -7.05 8.39 -0.28
N ASN A 80 -7.62 8.02 0.88
CA ASN A 80 -7.15 8.54 2.18
C ASN A 80 -6.81 7.47 3.23
N THR A 81 -6.79 6.19 2.83
CA THR A 81 -6.66 5.07 3.75
C THR A 81 -5.56 4.14 3.26
N GLY A 82 -4.69 3.64 4.15
CA GLY A 82 -3.50 2.82 3.84
C GLY A 82 -3.78 1.44 3.25
N TYR A 83 -4.64 1.39 2.24
CA TYR A 83 -5.04 0.23 1.48
C TYR A 83 -4.32 0.21 0.14
N VAL A 84 -4.19 -1.00 -0.39
CA VAL A 84 -3.56 -1.29 -1.66
C VAL A 84 -4.38 -0.73 -2.82
N ARG A 85 -3.73 -0.01 -3.72
CA ARG A 85 -4.30 0.46 -4.98
C ARG A 85 -3.76 -0.37 -6.15
N GLN A 86 -4.65 -0.80 -7.04
CA GLN A 86 -4.23 -1.42 -8.30
C GLN A 86 -3.92 -0.33 -9.34
N ARG A 87 -2.79 -0.45 -10.01
CA ARG A 87 -2.33 0.43 -11.09
C ARG A 87 -2.77 -0.11 -12.46
N SER A 88 -2.69 0.73 -13.48
CA SER A 88 -2.99 0.37 -14.88
C SER A 88 -2.00 -0.64 -15.48
N ASP A 89 -0.80 -0.75 -14.91
CA ASP A 89 0.26 -1.69 -15.30
C ASP A 89 0.11 -3.08 -14.63
N HIS A 90 -1.00 -3.32 -13.92
CA HIS A 90 -1.29 -4.52 -13.13
C HIS A 90 -0.42 -4.71 -11.87
N TRP A 91 0.46 -3.76 -11.57
CA TRP A 91 1.08 -3.71 -10.25
C TRP A 91 0.11 -3.15 -9.22
N MET A 92 0.39 -3.44 -7.97
CA MET A 92 -0.27 -2.86 -6.83
C MET A 92 0.70 -1.91 -6.13
N GLU A 93 0.18 -0.83 -5.58
CA GLU A 93 0.96 0.07 -4.76
C GLU A 93 0.27 0.37 -3.43
N VAL A 94 1.07 0.67 -2.41
CA VAL A 94 0.58 1.15 -1.14
C VAL A 94 1.53 2.20 -0.58
N GLU A 95 0.97 3.26 0.00
CA GLU A 95 1.75 4.33 0.59
C GLU A 95 2.36 3.89 1.93
N LEU A 96 3.67 4.00 2.04
CA LEU A 96 4.43 3.69 3.26
C LEU A 96 4.50 4.88 4.21
N GLY A 97 4.41 6.10 3.66
CA GLY A 97 4.47 7.35 4.39
C GLY A 97 4.93 8.48 3.48
N ASP A 98 5.13 9.65 4.08
CA ASP A 98 5.60 10.85 3.40
C ASP A 98 6.64 11.59 4.23
N ILE A 99 7.50 12.34 3.55
CA ILE A 99 8.62 13.09 4.13
C ILE A 99 8.75 14.45 3.45
N LEU A 100 8.85 15.50 4.26
CA LEU A 100 9.18 16.84 3.78
C LEU A 100 10.70 17.00 3.72
N VAL A 101 11.22 17.20 2.51
CA VAL A 101 12.65 17.49 2.31
C VAL A 101 12.86 18.99 2.53
N THR A 102 13.40 19.39 3.67
CA THR A 102 13.64 20.80 4.03
C THR A 102 15.10 21.25 3.93
N GLY A 103 16.03 20.34 3.63
CA GLY A 103 17.47 20.64 3.62
C GLY A 103 17.88 21.62 2.53
N GLU A 104 18.94 22.37 2.78
CA GLU A 104 19.63 23.16 1.75
C GLU A 104 20.32 22.22 0.73
N GLU A 105 20.57 22.68 -0.49
CA GLU A 105 21.05 21.83 -1.60
C GLU A 105 22.38 21.09 -1.32
N GLU A 106 23.13 21.50 -0.30
CA GLU A 106 24.45 20.99 0.05
C GLU A 106 24.46 19.98 1.22
N GLU A 107 23.34 19.77 1.92
CA GLU A 107 23.29 18.79 3.02
C GLU A 107 22.87 17.39 2.55
N GLU A 108 23.70 16.38 2.84
CA GLU A 108 23.32 14.98 2.63
C GLU A 108 22.19 14.57 3.58
N CYS A 109 20.98 14.45 3.03
CA CYS A 109 19.82 13.94 3.74
C CYS A 109 19.70 12.42 3.54
N ILE A 110 19.90 11.65 4.61
CA ILE A 110 19.66 10.20 4.62
C ILE A 110 18.18 9.96 4.94
N ILE A 111 17.48 9.29 4.02
CA ILE A 111 16.10 8.87 4.19
C ILE A 111 16.10 7.40 4.58
N GLU A 112 15.47 7.11 5.71
CA GLU A 112 15.27 5.76 6.21
C GLU A 112 13.83 5.32 5.98
N MET A 113 13.66 4.10 5.49
CA MET A 113 12.36 3.51 5.22
C MET A 113 12.33 2.11 5.82
N SER A 114 11.25 1.79 6.52
CA SER A 114 11.02 0.44 7.03
C SER A 114 9.65 -0.07 6.61
N PHE A 115 9.59 -1.37 6.35
CA PHE A 115 8.35 -2.08 6.03
C PHE A 115 8.47 -3.49 6.61
N MET A 116 7.90 -3.70 7.80
CA MET A 116 8.12 -4.93 8.55
C MET A 116 6.81 -5.48 9.13
N GLU A 117 6.55 -6.76 8.85
CA GLU A 117 5.51 -7.48 9.59
C GLU A 117 6.02 -7.77 11.00
N VAL A 118 5.29 -7.28 11.99
CA VAL A 118 5.70 -7.39 13.40
C VAL A 118 4.83 -8.31 14.26
N ARG A 119 3.70 -8.82 13.74
CA ARG A 119 2.65 -9.44 14.57
C ARG A 119 2.16 -10.83 14.13
N GLY A 120 2.25 -11.16 12.85
CA GLY A 120 1.49 -12.30 12.30
C GLY A 120 2.16 -13.67 12.46
N GLY A 121 3.49 -13.75 12.47
CA GLY A 121 4.23 -15.03 12.58
C GLY A 121 3.89 -16.09 11.51
N ASN A 122 3.11 -15.72 10.50
CA ASN A 122 2.56 -16.64 9.52
C ASN A 122 3.52 -16.82 8.35
N GLN A 123 3.60 -18.03 7.81
CA GLN A 123 4.26 -18.23 6.53
C GLN A 123 3.53 -17.45 5.44
N LYS A 124 4.31 -16.76 4.60
CA LYS A 124 3.81 -16.05 3.44
C LYS A 124 4.49 -16.54 2.19
N SER A 125 3.76 -16.51 1.08
CA SER A 125 4.31 -16.84 -0.22
C SER A 125 3.58 -16.06 -1.31
N GLY A 126 4.26 -15.84 -2.43
CA GLY A 126 3.68 -15.25 -3.63
C GLY A 126 3.70 -13.73 -3.68
N LEU A 127 4.38 -13.03 -2.77
CA LEU A 127 4.69 -11.61 -2.92
C LEU A 127 5.85 -11.42 -3.90
N VAL A 128 5.66 -10.54 -4.88
CA VAL A 128 6.69 -10.08 -5.80
C VAL A 128 6.83 -8.58 -5.61
N VAL A 129 8.04 -8.11 -5.29
CA VAL A 129 8.32 -6.68 -5.07
C VAL A 129 9.00 -6.13 -6.31
N GLN A 130 8.45 -5.04 -6.85
CA GLN A 130 9.11 -4.27 -7.92
C GLN A 130 10.14 -3.31 -7.33
N GLY A 131 9.76 -2.61 -6.25
CA GLY A 131 10.63 -1.67 -5.57
C GLY A 131 9.86 -0.63 -4.76
N ILE A 132 10.57 0.44 -4.39
CA ILE A 132 9.99 1.61 -3.73
C ILE A 132 10.04 2.78 -4.72
N GLU A 133 8.91 3.46 -4.90
CA GLU A 133 8.82 4.70 -5.68
C GLU A 133 8.72 5.90 -4.73
N ILE A 134 9.57 6.90 -4.96
CA ILE A 134 9.54 8.19 -4.25
C ILE A 134 8.97 9.22 -5.21
N ARG A 135 7.85 9.85 -4.86
CA ARG A 135 7.13 10.78 -5.75
C ARG A 135 6.77 12.07 -5.01
N PRO A 136 6.91 13.24 -5.63
CA PRO A 136 6.42 14.48 -5.02
C PRO A 136 4.91 14.36 -4.82
N LYS A 137 4.43 14.83 -3.68
CA LYS A 137 3.01 15.02 -3.39
C LYS A 137 2.65 16.47 -3.69
N GLU A 138 1.47 16.66 -4.27
CA GLU A 138 0.93 18.03 -4.42
C GLU A 138 0.83 18.66 -3.03
N ALA A 139 1.32 19.89 -2.90
CA ALA A 139 1.03 20.69 -1.73
C ALA A 139 -0.49 20.87 -1.70
N MET A 140 -1.14 20.38 -0.65
CA MET A 140 -2.57 20.63 -0.43
C MET A 140 -2.77 22.15 -0.44
N SER A 141 -3.29 22.70 -1.55
CA SER A 141 -3.69 24.09 -1.60
C SER A 141 -4.82 24.26 -0.59
N SER A 142 -4.54 25.01 0.47
CA SER A 142 -5.48 25.28 1.56
C SER A 142 -6.65 26.13 1.11
#